data_AF-A0A2V7S2J3-F1
#
_entry.id   AF-A0A2V7S2J3-F1
#
_cell.length_a   1.000
_cell.length_b   1.000
_cell.length_c   1.000
_cell.angle_alpha   90.00
_cell.angle_beta   90.00
_cell.angle_gamma   90.00
#
_symmetry.space_group_name_H-M   'P 1'
#
loop_
_entity.id
_entity.type
_entity.pdbx_description
1 polymer ?
#
loop_
_entity_poly.entity_id
_entity_poly.type
_entity_poly.pdbx_seq_one_letter_code
_entity_poly.pdbx_strand_id
1 'polypeptide(L)'
;MAGSAQAIAATQRDAVHYYQRPDAGLRYDTTRTSLSGDAEELQFGKVGGAHLLGQTSYQRRSAGFEVNDLGYLQRADQQTWSTWVGYFDRHQRALYRRFQWNFNWWQYWTTGGLPEERAFNTNTHTTFRNTWSFHMGGTLGQLGETYCYSCARGGPAVRHDPYFA
;
A
#
# COMPACT_ATOMS: atom_id res chain seq x y z
N MET A 1 22.32 -7.07 -5.42
CA MET A 1 22.93 -6.35 -6.55
C MET A 1 24.37 -5.97 -6.18
N ALA A 2 25.32 -6.09 -7.11
CA ALA A 2 26.74 -5.81 -6.87
C ALA A 2 27.31 -4.96 -8.01
N GLY A 3 28.26 -4.09 -7.69
CA GLY A 3 28.83 -3.15 -8.64
C GLY A 3 30.00 -2.36 -8.06
N SER A 4 30.51 -1.40 -8.81
CA SER A 4 31.53 -0.48 -8.30
C SER A 4 30.97 0.35 -7.14
N ALA A 5 31.85 0.83 -6.26
CA ALA A 5 31.45 1.69 -5.15
C ALA A 5 30.66 2.93 -5.63
N GLN A 6 31.07 3.50 -6.77
CA GLN A 6 30.37 4.62 -7.40
C GLN A 6 28.95 4.25 -7.87
N ALA A 7 28.77 3.09 -8.48
CA ALA A 7 27.46 2.63 -8.95
C ALA A 7 26.52 2.39 -7.76
N ILE A 8 27.00 1.70 -6.73
CA ILE A 8 26.22 1.44 -5.51
C ILE A 8 25.89 2.72 -4.74
N ALA A 9 26.81 3.68 -4.70
CA ALA A 9 26.58 4.98 -4.09
C ALA A 9 25.57 5.84 -4.88
N ALA A 10 25.42 5.60 -6.19
CA ALA A 10 24.39 6.22 -7.02
C ALA A 10 23.02 5.56 -6.78
N THR A 11 22.96 4.23 -6.80
CA THR A 11 21.75 3.46 -6.49
C THR A 11 21.20 3.78 -5.11
N GLN A 12 22.03 3.84 -4.08
CA GLN A 12 21.58 4.23 -2.74
C GLN A 12 20.86 5.59 -2.70
N ARG A 13 21.20 6.53 -3.60
CA ARG A 13 20.64 7.90 -3.60
C ARG A 13 19.50 8.12 -4.59
N ASP A 14 19.23 7.15 -5.44
CA ASP A 14 18.21 7.28 -6.47
C ASP A 14 16.80 7.35 -5.87
N ALA A 15 15.81 7.53 -6.74
CA ALA A 15 14.42 7.68 -6.35
C ALA A 15 13.76 6.40 -5.79
N VAL A 16 14.39 5.24 -6.03
CA VAL A 16 13.90 3.95 -5.55
C VAL A 16 14.33 3.74 -4.10
N HIS A 17 15.54 4.18 -3.73
CA HIS A 17 16.17 3.85 -2.45
C HIS A 17 16.25 4.99 -1.43
N TYR A 18 16.60 6.21 -1.85
CA TYR A 18 16.71 7.40 -0.98
C TYR A 18 17.39 7.20 0.41
N TYR A 19 18.56 6.54 0.47
CA TYR A 19 19.29 6.27 1.72
C TYR A 19 19.75 7.55 2.45
N GLN A 20 19.85 8.67 1.74
CA GLN A 20 20.27 9.96 2.27
C GLN A 20 19.20 10.69 3.07
N ARG A 21 17.97 10.16 3.12
CA ARG A 21 16.87 10.79 3.83
C ARG A 21 17.17 10.91 5.33
N PRO A 22 17.02 12.10 5.94
CA PRO A 22 17.32 12.32 7.34
C PRO A 22 16.36 11.58 8.29
N ASP A 23 15.15 11.27 7.81
CA ASP A 23 14.06 10.65 8.55
C ASP A 23 13.95 9.14 8.33
N ALA A 24 14.78 8.55 7.46
CA ALA A 24 14.72 7.13 7.13
C ALA A 24 15.51 6.22 8.09
N GLY A 25 16.46 6.77 8.85
CA GLY A 25 17.37 5.97 9.69
C GLY A 25 18.29 5.03 8.91
N LEU A 26 18.37 5.20 7.58
CA LEU A 26 19.22 4.42 6.69
C LEU A 26 20.63 4.99 6.66
N ARG A 27 21.64 4.11 6.57
CA ARG A 27 23.04 4.53 6.46
C ARG A 27 23.45 4.62 4.99
N TYR A 28 23.66 5.84 4.50
CA TYR A 28 24.34 6.06 3.22
C TYR A 28 25.84 5.77 3.35
N ASP A 29 26.35 4.85 2.53
CA ASP A 29 27.75 4.42 2.56
C ASP A 29 28.35 4.34 1.16
N THR A 30 29.27 5.26 0.86
CA THR A 30 29.91 5.39 -0.46
C THR A 30 30.94 4.29 -0.75
N THR A 31 31.29 3.47 0.23
CA THR A 31 32.32 2.43 0.10
C THR A 31 31.74 1.06 -0.25
N ARG A 32 30.42 0.89 -0.13
CA ARG A 32 29.74 -0.37 -0.44
C ARG A 32 29.87 -0.73 -1.91
N THR A 33 30.14 -2.00 -2.17
CA THR A 33 30.18 -2.60 -3.52
C THR A 33 29.00 -3.53 -3.79
N SER A 34 28.05 -3.62 -2.85
CA SER A 34 26.81 -4.37 -3.01
C SER A 34 25.66 -3.82 -2.16
N LEU A 35 24.44 -4.08 -2.62
CA LEU A 35 23.19 -3.94 -1.88
C LEU A 35 22.50 -5.31 -1.81
N SER A 36 22.02 -5.64 -0.62
CA SER A 36 21.23 -6.83 -0.34
C SER A 36 19.92 -6.43 0.31
N GLY A 37 18.87 -7.16 -0.01
CA GLY A 37 17.55 -6.98 0.56
C GLY A 37 16.63 -8.13 0.19
N ASP A 38 15.39 -7.98 0.62
CA ASP A 38 14.36 -9.00 0.66
C ASP A 38 13.02 -8.37 0.25
N ALA A 39 12.18 -9.21 -0.32
CA ALA A 39 10.78 -8.91 -0.59
C ALA A 39 9.94 -10.07 -0.07
N GLU A 40 9.00 -9.77 0.82
CA GLU A 40 8.21 -10.72 1.56
C GLU A 40 6.72 -10.40 1.37
N GLU A 41 5.89 -11.44 1.25
CA GLU A 41 4.44 -11.31 1.21
C GLU A 41 3.77 -12.44 2.00
N LEU A 42 2.82 -12.05 2.85
CA LEU A 42 1.90 -12.95 3.54
C LEU A 42 0.48 -12.56 3.20
N GLN A 43 -0.33 -13.54 2.81
CA GLN A 43 -1.72 -13.32 2.41
C GLN A 43 -2.63 -14.37 3.03
N PHE A 44 -3.73 -13.91 3.60
CA PHE A 44 -4.78 -14.76 4.18
C PHE A 44 -6.11 -14.41 3.54
N GLY A 45 -6.82 -15.41 3.03
CA GLY A 45 -8.04 -15.22 2.26
C GLY A 45 -9.19 -16.13 2.69
N LYS A 46 -10.38 -15.56 2.78
CA LYS A 46 -11.65 -16.28 2.78
C LYS A 46 -12.28 -16.17 1.40
N VAL A 47 -12.10 -17.21 0.60
CA VAL A 47 -12.57 -17.28 -0.80
C VAL A 47 -13.93 -17.97 -0.98
N GLY A 48 -14.49 -18.54 0.10
CA GLY A 48 -15.76 -19.27 0.05
C GLY A 48 -16.64 -19.05 1.28
N GLY A 49 -17.96 -19.14 1.07
CA GLY A 49 -18.99 -18.92 2.08
C GLY A 49 -20.27 -18.33 1.46
N ALA A 50 -21.34 -18.25 2.25
CA ALA A 50 -22.64 -17.76 1.76
C ALA A 50 -22.67 -16.24 1.49
N HIS A 51 -22.01 -15.45 2.34
CA HIS A 51 -22.11 -14.00 2.30
C HIS A 51 -20.78 -13.27 2.37
N LEU A 52 -19.89 -13.71 3.26
CA LEU A 52 -18.66 -13.00 3.58
C LEU A 52 -17.47 -13.60 2.82
N LEU A 53 -16.81 -12.75 2.05
CA LEU A 53 -15.51 -13.00 1.43
C LEU A 53 -14.53 -11.94 1.93
N GLY A 54 -13.24 -12.26 1.91
CA GLY A 54 -12.25 -11.27 2.28
C GLY A 54 -10.83 -11.76 2.10
N GLN A 55 -9.91 -10.82 2.17
CA GLN A 55 -8.48 -11.06 2.08
C GLN A 55 -7.75 -10.00 2.88
N THR A 56 -6.68 -10.39 3.58
CA THR A 56 -5.71 -9.44 4.13
C THR A 56 -4.33 -9.86 3.67
N SER A 57 -3.49 -8.89 3.31
CA SER A 57 -2.09 -9.13 2.98
C SER A 57 -1.18 -8.14 3.66
N TYR A 58 0.00 -8.63 3.99
CA TYR A 58 1.14 -7.84 4.43
C TYR A 58 2.28 -8.08 3.46
N GLN A 59 2.86 -7.00 2.93
CA GLN A 59 4.01 -7.05 2.04
C GLN A 59 5.12 -6.18 2.63
N ARG A 60 6.37 -6.60 2.48
CA ARG A 60 7.54 -5.82 2.91
C ARG A 60 8.64 -5.94 1.86
N ARG A 61 9.27 -4.81 1.54
CA ARG A 61 10.45 -4.71 0.69
C ARG A 61 11.49 -3.91 1.44
N SER A 62 12.62 -4.53 1.77
CA SER A 62 13.68 -3.84 2.50
C SER A 62 14.38 -2.79 1.63
N ALA A 63 15.05 -1.82 2.28
CA ALA A 63 15.68 -0.70 1.59
C ALA A 63 16.74 -1.12 0.56
N GLY A 64 17.43 -2.24 0.79
CA GLY A 64 18.47 -2.75 -0.11
C GLY A 64 17.97 -3.73 -1.17
N PHE A 65 16.66 -3.99 -1.24
CA PHE A 65 16.08 -4.82 -2.27
C PHE A 65 16.12 -4.07 -3.61
N GLU A 66 16.81 -4.64 -4.60
CA GLU A 66 17.03 -4.00 -5.89
C GLU A 66 16.97 -5.05 -7.01
N VAL A 67 16.08 -4.83 -7.98
CA VAL A 67 15.76 -5.79 -9.06
C VAL A 67 15.56 -5.11 -10.43
N ASN A 68 15.79 -3.80 -10.55
CA ASN A 68 15.64 -3.06 -11.81
C ASN A 68 16.59 -3.53 -12.93
N ASP A 69 17.67 -4.27 -12.59
CA ASP A 69 18.54 -4.90 -13.58
C ASP A 69 17.84 -6.06 -14.33
N LEU A 70 16.83 -6.69 -13.72
CA LEU A 70 16.07 -7.83 -14.27
C LEU A 70 14.60 -7.51 -14.53
N GLY A 71 14.10 -6.40 -14.00
CA GLY A 71 12.68 -6.05 -14.02
C GLY A 71 12.45 -4.60 -13.67
N TYR A 72 11.42 -4.34 -12.87
CA TYR A 72 11.03 -2.98 -12.52
C TYR A 72 10.55 -2.90 -11.07
N LEU A 73 11.19 -2.02 -10.32
CA LEU A 73 10.92 -1.67 -8.93
C LEU A 73 10.81 -0.15 -8.85
N GLN A 74 9.60 0.34 -8.63
CA GLN A 74 9.38 1.77 -8.41
C GLN A 74 9.91 2.24 -7.05
N ARG A 75 9.98 1.31 -6.09
CA ARG A 75 10.20 1.66 -4.71
C ARG A 75 10.74 0.51 -3.86
N ALA A 76 11.87 0.79 -3.20
CA ALA A 76 12.37 0.05 -2.05
C ALA A 76 11.94 0.74 -0.73
N ASP A 77 12.31 0.17 0.42
CA ASP A 77 11.97 0.71 1.74
C ASP A 77 10.46 0.94 1.91
N GLN A 78 9.67 -0.12 1.72
CA GLN A 78 8.21 -0.06 1.87
C GLN A 78 7.66 -1.30 2.55
N GLN A 79 6.67 -1.10 3.41
CA GLN A 79 5.77 -2.13 3.88
C GLN A 79 4.31 -1.71 3.64
N THR A 80 3.49 -2.67 3.25
CA THR A 80 2.10 -2.47 2.85
C THR A 80 1.23 -3.41 3.65
N TRP A 81 0.12 -2.89 4.19
CA TRP A 81 -0.95 -3.72 4.73
C TRP A 81 -2.24 -3.38 3.99
N SER A 82 -2.83 -4.37 3.33
CA SER A 82 -4.12 -4.23 2.67
C SER A 82 -5.12 -5.26 3.18
N THR A 83 -6.38 -4.84 3.29
CA THR A 83 -7.52 -5.68 3.65
C THR A 83 -8.68 -5.38 2.71
N TRP A 84 -9.24 -6.41 2.11
CA TRP A 84 -10.50 -6.35 1.39
C TRP A 84 -11.54 -7.21 2.09
N VAL A 85 -12.76 -6.68 2.23
CA VAL A 85 -13.92 -7.41 2.73
C VAL A 85 -15.10 -7.17 1.80
N GLY A 86 -15.74 -8.27 1.41
CA GLY A 86 -16.96 -8.26 0.61
C GLY A 86 -18.10 -8.98 1.33
N TYR A 87 -19.24 -8.31 1.47
CA TYR A 87 -20.48 -8.93 1.90
C TYR A 87 -21.47 -8.99 0.74
N PHE A 88 -21.92 -10.18 0.39
CA PHE A 88 -22.82 -10.42 -0.74
C PHE A 88 -24.07 -11.18 -0.28
N ASP A 89 -25.20 -10.50 -0.20
CA ASP A 89 -26.50 -11.15 -0.01
C ASP A 89 -27.28 -11.17 -1.33
N ARG A 90 -27.57 -12.39 -1.80
CA ARG A 90 -28.27 -12.65 -3.06
C ARG A 90 -29.69 -13.18 -2.82
N HIS A 91 -30.17 -13.14 -1.58
CA HIS A 91 -31.52 -13.59 -1.24
C HIS A 91 -32.52 -12.43 -1.30
N GLN A 92 -33.78 -12.79 -1.56
CA GLN A 92 -34.89 -11.86 -1.41
C GLN A 92 -35.21 -11.64 0.07
N ARG A 93 -35.06 -10.40 0.53
CA ARG A 93 -35.38 -9.90 1.86
C ARG A 93 -36.59 -8.96 1.78
N ALA A 94 -37.03 -8.44 2.92
CA ALA A 94 -38.19 -7.54 2.99
C ALA A 94 -38.03 -6.29 2.09
N LEU A 95 -36.81 -5.70 2.06
CA LEU A 95 -36.53 -4.43 1.36
C LEU A 95 -35.80 -4.60 0.02
N TYR A 96 -34.97 -5.63 -0.11
CA TYR A 96 -34.11 -5.82 -1.28
C TYR A 96 -34.08 -7.26 -1.79
N ARG A 97 -33.64 -7.45 -3.02
CA ARG A 97 -33.38 -8.76 -3.63
C ARG A 97 -31.90 -9.06 -3.84
N ARG A 98 -31.06 -8.02 -3.78
CA ARG A 98 -29.60 -8.14 -3.82
C ARG A 98 -28.99 -7.01 -3.01
N PHE A 99 -28.05 -7.34 -2.14
CA PHE A 99 -27.23 -6.40 -1.40
C PHE A 99 -25.76 -6.79 -1.53
N GLN A 100 -24.93 -5.83 -1.87
CA GLN A 100 -23.48 -6.02 -1.96
C GLN A 100 -22.82 -4.85 -1.26
N TRP A 101 -21.85 -5.17 -0.42
CA TRP A 101 -21.02 -4.20 0.26
C TRP A 101 -19.56 -4.61 0.09
N ASN A 102 -18.73 -3.62 -0.23
CA ASN A 102 -17.31 -3.76 -0.45
C ASN A 102 -16.59 -2.78 0.47
N PHE A 103 -15.53 -3.24 1.11
CA PHE A 103 -14.66 -2.44 1.94
C PHE A 103 -13.21 -2.77 1.60
N ASN A 104 -12.43 -1.75 1.28
CA ASN A 104 -10.99 -1.82 1.07
C ASN A 104 -10.32 -0.95 2.12
N TRP A 105 -9.31 -1.47 2.79
CA TRP A 105 -8.41 -0.74 3.67
C TRP A 105 -7.00 -0.96 3.16
N TRP A 106 -6.23 0.10 3.00
CA TRP A 106 -4.82 -0.01 2.63
C TRP A 106 -3.98 1.00 3.38
N GLN A 107 -2.73 0.61 3.62
CA GLN A 107 -1.75 1.43 4.28
C GLN A 107 -0.37 1.20 3.67
N TYR A 108 0.38 2.29 3.55
CA TYR A 108 1.77 2.29 3.14
C TYR A 108 2.63 2.91 4.23
N TRP A 109 3.77 2.28 4.49
CA TRP A 109 4.76 2.77 5.44
C TRP A 109 6.16 2.52 4.89
N THR A 110 7.14 3.32 5.32
CA THR A 110 8.54 2.93 5.16
C THR A 110 8.86 1.73 6.06
N THR A 111 9.94 0.99 5.78
CA THR A 111 10.35 -0.10 6.69
C THR A 111 10.83 0.41 8.04
N GLY A 112 11.20 1.69 8.13
CA GLY A 112 11.46 2.41 9.37
C GLY A 112 10.20 2.85 10.14
N GLY A 113 9.00 2.61 9.60
CA GLY A 113 7.73 2.89 10.29
C GLY A 113 7.16 4.30 10.09
N LEU A 114 7.64 5.06 9.09
CA LEU A 114 7.02 6.33 8.72
C LEU A 114 5.71 6.05 7.96
N PRO A 115 4.54 6.54 8.41
CA PRO A 115 3.28 6.37 7.70
C PRO A 115 3.20 7.25 6.47
N GLU A 116 2.77 6.70 5.35
CA GLU A 116 2.73 7.42 4.08
C GLU A 116 1.34 7.57 3.52
N GLU A 117 0.54 6.54 3.74
CA GLU A 117 -0.88 6.55 3.49
C GLU A 117 -1.56 5.59 4.43
N ARG A 118 -2.76 5.99 4.84
CA ARG A 118 -3.74 5.11 5.46
C ARG A 118 -5.09 5.53 4.92
N ALA A 119 -5.78 4.60 4.31
CA ALA A 119 -6.98 4.93 3.57
C ALA A 119 -7.94 3.75 3.57
N PHE A 120 -9.22 4.07 3.40
CA PHE A 120 -10.20 3.09 3.01
C PHE A 120 -11.14 3.63 1.96
N ASN A 121 -11.69 2.70 1.19
CA ASN A 121 -12.82 2.94 0.34
C ASN A 121 -13.91 1.93 0.66
N THR A 122 -15.15 2.37 0.55
CA THR A 122 -16.29 1.46 0.62
C THR A 122 -17.30 1.76 -0.47
N ASN A 123 -17.97 0.72 -0.95
CA ASN A 123 -19.08 0.85 -1.87
C ASN A 123 -20.22 -0.09 -1.47
N THR A 124 -21.46 0.35 -1.69
CA THR A 124 -22.66 -0.46 -1.56
C THR A 124 -23.46 -0.45 -2.86
N HIS A 125 -24.00 -1.61 -3.20
CA HIS A 125 -24.87 -1.82 -4.34
C HIS A 125 -26.10 -2.58 -3.86
N THR A 126 -27.24 -1.92 -3.87
CA THR A 126 -28.51 -2.50 -3.42
C THR A 126 -29.49 -2.51 -4.59
N THR A 127 -30.12 -3.65 -4.84
CA THR A 127 -31.27 -3.75 -5.74
C THR A 127 -32.52 -4.05 -4.93
N PHE A 128 -33.46 -3.12 -4.92
CA PHE A 128 -34.72 -3.21 -4.19
C PHE A 128 -35.68 -4.21 -4.85
N ARG A 129 -36.75 -4.58 -4.14
CA ARG A 129 -37.76 -5.55 -4.66
C ARG A 129 -38.51 -5.03 -5.88
N ASN A 130 -38.74 -3.73 -5.96
CA ASN A 130 -39.32 -3.05 -7.11
C ASN A 130 -38.31 -2.84 -8.26
N THR A 131 -37.13 -3.45 -8.18
CA THR A 131 -36.06 -3.44 -9.19
C THR A 131 -35.27 -2.14 -9.32
N TRP A 132 -35.59 -1.11 -8.53
CA TRP A 132 -34.75 0.08 -8.41
C TRP A 132 -33.38 -0.29 -7.82
N SER A 133 -32.35 0.47 -8.21
CA SER A 133 -31.00 0.25 -7.71
C SER A 133 -30.46 1.50 -7.03
N PHE A 134 -29.69 1.28 -5.96
CA PHE A 134 -28.95 2.30 -5.24
C PHE A 134 -27.47 1.91 -5.21
N HIS A 135 -26.63 2.87 -5.56
CA HIS A 135 -25.19 2.73 -5.61
C HIS A 135 -24.57 3.92 -4.90
N MET A 136 -23.71 3.65 -3.93
CA MET A 136 -22.98 4.68 -3.21
C MET A 136 -21.60 4.15 -2.87
N GLY A 137 -20.62 5.04 -2.85
CA GLY A 137 -19.33 4.75 -2.28
C GLY A 137 -18.53 6.01 -2.04
N GLY A 138 -17.39 5.85 -1.38
CA GLY A 138 -16.49 6.94 -1.08
C GLY A 138 -15.18 6.44 -0.51
N THR A 139 -14.16 7.27 -0.66
CA THR A 139 -12.79 7.07 -0.22
C THR A 139 -12.46 8.10 0.84
N LEU A 140 -11.88 7.65 1.94
CA LEU A 140 -11.18 8.50 2.89
C LEU A 140 -9.71 8.11 2.85
N GLY A 141 -8.86 9.06 2.47
CA GLY A 141 -7.43 8.87 2.36
C GLY A 141 -6.63 9.82 3.25
N GLN A 142 -5.34 9.52 3.39
CA GLN A 142 -4.42 10.26 4.27
C GLN A 142 -4.96 10.40 5.70
N LEU A 143 -5.54 9.32 6.23
CA LEU A 143 -6.11 9.29 7.56
C LEU A 143 -5.02 9.47 8.62
N GLY A 144 -5.20 10.44 9.51
CA GLY A 144 -4.24 10.82 10.55
C GLY A 144 -2.95 11.42 9.98
N GLU A 145 -1.86 11.34 10.74
CA GLU A 145 -0.55 11.84 10.27
C GLU A 145 0.05 10.86 9.26
N THR A 146 0.21 11.32 8.02
CA THR A 146 0.82 10.60 6.89
C THR A 146 1.78 11.54 6.16
N TYR A 147 2.79 10.98 5.50
CA TYR A 147 3.91 11.74 4.96
C TYR A 147 4.34 11.27 3.57
N CYS A 148 4.67 12.22 2.71
CA CYS A 148 5.31 12.00 1.43
C CYS A 148 6.81 11.84 1.62
N TYR A 149 7.32 10.61 1.51
CA TYR A 149 8.75 10.33 1.64
C TYR A 149 9.60 10.88 0.46
N SER A 150 9.01 10.99 -0.73
CA SER A 150 9.71 11.31 -1.98
C SER A 150 9.49 12.74 -2.48
N CYS A 151 8.55 13.50 -1.91
CA CYS A 151 8.22 14.85 -2.36
C CYS A 151 9.43 15.81 -2.29
N ALA A 152 10.29 15.64 -1.29
CA ALA A 152 11.53 16.40 -1.15
C ALA A 152 12.74 15.76 -1.88
N ARG A 153 12.52 14.72 -2.69
CA ARG A 153 13.52 14.02 -3.52
C ARG A 153 14.81 13.65 -2.77
N GLY A 154 14.66 12.98 -1.63
CA GLY A 154 15.77 12.60 -0.73
C GLY A 154 15.99 13.56 0.44
N GLY A 155 15.24 14.67 0.50
CA GLY A 155 15.10 15.49 1.70
C GLY A 155 14.12 14.90 2.74
N PRO A 156 13.79 15.64 3.81
CA PRO A 156 12.87 15.17 4.85
C PRO A 156 11.46 14.93 4.31
N ALA A 157 10.73 13.98 4.90
CA ALA A 157 9.36 13.71 4.51
C ALA A 157 8.42 14.90 4.77
N VAL A 158 7.43 15.06 3.88
CA VAL A 158 6.49 16.19 3.88
C VAL A 158 5.11 15.70 4.28
N ARG A 159 4.45 16.38 5.22
CA ARG A 159 3.12 15.97 5.69
C ARG A 159 2.07 16.04 4.57
N HIS A 160 1.17 15.06 4.54
CA HIS A 160 -0.02 15.07 3.69
C HIS A 160 -1.27 15.52 4.45
N ASP A 161 -2.20 16.15 3.73
CA ASP A 161 -3.52 16.49 4.22
C ASP A 161 -4.53 15.36 3.94
N PRO A 162 -5.48 15.11 4.87
CA PRO A 162 -6.56 14.16 4.66
C PRO A 162 -7.44 14.59 3.47
N TYR A 163 -7.97 13.61 2.74
CA TYR A 163 -8.91 13.87 1.65
C TYR A 163 -10.12 12.94 1.68
N PHE A 164 -11.20 13.41 1.06
CA PHE A 164 -12.41 12.64 0.79
C PHE A 164 -12.72 12.70 -0.71
N ALA A 165 -13.00 11.56 -1.32
CA ALA A 165 -13.28 11.43 -2.75
C ALA A 165 -14.35 10.38 -3.05
#